data_AF-A0A0D9Y3F9-F1
#
_entry.id   AF-A0A0D9Y3F9-F1
#
_cell.length_a   1.000
_cell.length_b   1.000
_cell.length_c   1.000
_cell.angle_alpha   90.00
_cell.angle_beta   90.00
_cell.angle_gamma   90.00
#
_symmetry.space_group_name_H-M   'P 1'
#
loop_
_entity.id
_entity.type
_entity.pdbx_description
1 polymer ?
#
loop_
_entity_poly.entity_id
_entity_poly.type
_entity_poly.pdbx_seq_one_letter_code
_entity_poly.pdbx_strand_id
1 'polypeptide(L)'
;MKYNPRGVNSINAVMAKSDVVINLVGREYETRNYGFDEVNHHMAEQLAMISNEHGSIMRFIQVSCLGASASSPSRMLRAKAAREESVLKEFPEATIMRPATMIGTDRILNRWAQFAKN
;
A
#
# COMPACT_ATOMS: atom_id res chain seq x y z
N MET A 1 -17.82 9.39 -6.74
CA MET A 1 -16.71 10.33 -6.43
C MET A 1 -15.42 9.70 -6.96
N LYS A 2 -14.50 10.47 -7.54
CA LYS A 2 -13.32 9.93 -8.23
C LYS A 2 -12.06 10.14 -7.37
N TYR A 3 -11.32 9.08 -7.12
CA TYR A 3 -10.07 9.10 -6.36
C TYR A 3 -8.89 9.50 -7.27
N ASN A 4 -8.03 10.41 -6.79
CA ASN A 4 -6.72 10.68 -7.37
C ASN A 4 -5.65 10.56 -6.27
N PRO A 5 -4.67 9.64 -6.39
CA PRO A 5 -3.69 9.39 -5.34
C PRO A 5 -2.81 10.60 -4.98
N ARG A 6 -2.69 11.61 -5.86
CA ARG A 6 -1.94 12.84 -5.57
C ARG A 6 -2.82 13.98 -5.03
N GLY A 7 -4.14 13.82 -5.08
CA GLY A 7 -5.08 14.88 -4.75
C GLY A 7 -5.64 14.73 -3.34
N VAL A 8 -5.11 15.48 -2.38
CA VAL A 8 -5.53 15.46 -0.96
C VAL A 8 -7.05 15.61 -0.80
N ASN A 9 -7.65 16.59 -1.50
CA ASN A 9 -9.10 16.80 -1.45
C ASN A 9 -9.90 15.57 -1.92
N SER A 10 -9.38 14.83 -2.91
CA SER A 10 -10.04 13.62 -3.39
C SER A 10 -9.93 12.46 -2.41
N ILE A 11 -8.83 12.38 -1.65
CA ILE A 11 -8.63 11.39 -0.59
C ILE A 11 -9.59 11.68 0.56
N ASN A 12 -9.62 12.92 1.06
CA ASN A 12 -10.55 13.37 2.10
C ASN A 12 -12.00 13.06 1.74
N ALA A 13 -12.38 13.37 0.50
CA ALA A 13 -13.75 13.18 0.07
C ALA A 13 -14.15 11.68 0.00
N VAL A 14 -13.22 10.79 -0.34
CA VAL A 14 -13.44 9.33 -0.31
C VAL A 14 -13.47 8.79 1.12
N MET A 15 -12.72 9.40 2.04
CA MET A 15 -12.61 8.95 3.44
C MET A 15 -13.70 9.51 4.38
N ALA A 16 -14.37 10.59 4.02
CA ALA A 16 -15.25 11.39 4.90
C ALA A 16 -16.39 10.64 5.65
N LYS A 17 -16.72 9.40 5.28
CA LYS A 17 -17.76 8.58 5.93
C LYS A 17 -17.32 7.13 6.18
N SER A 18 -16.03 6.93 6.44
CA SER A 18 -15.45 5.60 6.66
C SER A 18 -15.04 5.41 8.11
N ASP A 19 -15.38 4.26 8.70
CA ASP A 19 -14.91 3.85 10.02
C ASP A 19 -13.60 3.04 9.95
N VAL A 20 -13.38 2.36 8.82
CA VAL A 20 -12.22 1.50 8.57
C VAL A 20 -11.64 1.81 7.20
N VAL A 21 -10.32 1.95 7.14
CA VAL A 21 -9.58 2.15 5.89
C VAL A 21 -8.64 0.97 5.68
N ILE A 22 -8.70 0.36 4.50
CA ILE A 22 -7.83 -0.76 4.13
C ILE A 22 -7.00 -0.35 2.92
N ASN A 23 -5.69 -0.27 3.09
CA ASN A 23 -4.77 0.08 2.02
C ASN A 23 -4.18 -1.17 1.36
N LEU A 24 -4.62 -1.42 0.11
CA LEU A 24 -4.10 -2.45 -0.78
C LEU A 24 -3.29 -1.86 -1.95
N VAL A 25 -3.01 -0.55 -1.93
CA VAL A 25 -2.25 0.11 -3.00
C VAL A 25 -0.80 -0.36 -2.95
N GLY A 26 -0.33 -0.83 -4.10
CA GLY A 26 1.04 -1.30 -4.26
C GLY A 26 1.29 -1.76 -5.69
N ARG A 27 2.54 -1.66 -6.11
CA ARG A 27 2.99 -2.16 -7.42
C ARG A 27 4.33 -2.86 -7.32
N GLU A 28 4.48 -3.89 -8.15
CA GLU A 28 5.68 -4.73 -8.28
C GLU A 28 6.63 -4.25 -9.38
N TYR A 29 6.20 -3.25 -10.16
CA TYR A 29 7.00 -2.63 -11.22
C TYR A 29 6.70 -1.13 -11.29
N GLU A 30 7.70 -0.37 -11.72
CA GLU A 30 7.57 1.08 -11.93
C GLU A 30 6.87 1.37 -13.25
N THR A 31 6.23 2.52 -13.31
CA THR A 31 5.66 3.06 -14.54
C THR A 31 6.27 4.42 -14.79
N ARG A 32 6.17 4.93 -16.03
CA ARG A 32 6.70 6.25 -16.38
C ARG A 32 6.19 7.37 -15.45
N ASN A 33 4.96 7.26 -14.97
CA ASN A 33 4.31 8.30 -14.18
C ASN A 33 4.45 8.09 -12.67
N TYR A 34 4.76 6.87 -12.22
CA TYR A 34 4.75 6.48 -10.81
C TYR A 34 5.90 5.51 -10.51
N GLY A 35 6.80 5.93 -9.61
CA GLY A 35 7.93 5.15 -9.12
C GLY A 35 7.59 4.26 -7.92
N PHE A 36 8.55 3.44 -7.48
CA PHE A 36 8.35 2.52 -6.36
C PHE A 36 8.08 3.23 -5.03
N ASP A 37 8.87 4.25 -4.71
CA ASP A 37 8.78 4.98 -3.44
C ASP A 37 7.47 5.77 -3.36
N GLU A 38 7.07 6.40 -4.46
CA GLU A 38 5.80 7.14 -4.53
C GLU A 38 4.61 6.22 -4.23
N VAL A 39 4.50 5.08 -4.92
CA VAL A 39 3.33 4.19 -4.82
C VAL A 39 3.33 3.37 -3.54
N ASN A 40 4.50 2.83 -3.16
CA ASN A 40 4.58 1.88 -2.06
C ASN A 40 4.87 2.54 -0.72
N HIS A 41 5.32 3.80 -0.67
CA HIS A 41 5.63 4.52 0.57
C HIS A 41 4.79 5.79 0.71
N HIS A 42 5.06 6.83 -0.09
CA HIS A 42 4.48 8.16 0.13
C HIS A 42 2.95 8.19 0.04
N MET A 43 2.35 7.46 -0.90
CA MET A 43 0.88 7.38 -1.00
C MET A 43 0.26 6.79 0.27
N ALA A 44 0.89 5.79 0.88
CA ALA A 44 0.36 5.17 2.08
C ALA A 44 0.55 6.04 3.34
N GLU A 45 1.69 6.74 3.42
CA GLU A 45 1.93 7.75 4.45
C GLU A 45 0.87 8.86 4.40
N GLN A 46 0.57 9.38 3.20
CA GLN A 46 -0.51 10.35 3.01
C GLN A 46 -1.87 9.81 3.44
N LEU A 47 -2.20 8.57 3.10
CA LEU A 47 -3.46 7.94 3.51
C LEU A 47 -3.55 7.80 5.04
N ALA A 48 -2.45 7.44 5.71
CA ALA A 48 -2.42 7.31 7.17
C ALA A 48 -2.55 8.66 7.87
N MET A 49 -1.80 9.68 7.40
CA MET A 49 -1.87 11.05 7.92
C MET A 49 -3.29 11.60 7.81
N ILE A 50 -3.90 11.51 6.62
CA ILE A 50 -5.28 11.96 6.39
C ILE A 50 -6.28 11.17 7.23
N SER A 51 -6.06 9.86 7.38
CA SER A 51 -6.94 9.03 8.21
C SER A 51 -6.92 9.46 9.67
N ASN A 52 -5.75 9.86 10.18
CA ASN A 52 -5.59 10.40 11.52
C ASN A 52 -6.22 11.79 11.66
N GLU A 53 -6.04 12.68 10.68
CA GLU A 53 -6.66 14.02 10.65
C GLU A 53 -8.20 13.97 10.67
N HIS A 54 -8.80 12.98 10.02
CA HIS A 54 -10.25 12.80 10.02
C HIS A 54 -10.81 12.42 11.40
N GLY A 55 -10.03 11.74 12.24
CA GLY A 55 -10.40 11.34 13.61
C GLY A 55 -11.56 10.32 13.72
N SER A 56 -12.35 10.12 12.67
CA SER A 56 -13.49 9.17 12.64
C SER A 56 -13.07 7.74 12.31
N ILE A 57 -11.85 7.54 11.81
CA ILE A 57 -11.35 6.23 11.38
C ILE A 57 -10.83 5.48 12.60
N MET A 58 -11.54 4.42 12.99
CA MET A 58 -11.18 3.58 14.14
C MET A 58 -10.07 2.59 13.83
N ARG A 59 -9.99 2.11 12.58
CA ARG A 59 -8.97 1.13 12.17
C ARG A 59 -8.40 1.46 10.80
N PHE A 60 -7.08 1.55 10.76
CA PHE A 60 -6.31 1.61 9.53
C PHE A 60 -5.58 0.27 9.34
N ILE A 61 -5.85 -0.42 8.22
CA ILE A 61 -5.22 -1.70 7.89
C ILE A 61 -4.30 -1.49 6.70
N GLN A 62 -3.00 -1.66 6.91
CA GLN A 62 -2.00 -1.60 5.87
C GLN A 62 -1.61 -3.00 5.42
N VAL A 63 -1.74 -3.30 4.13
CA VAL A 63 -1.24 -4.56 3.57
C VAL A 63 0.11 -4.36 2.90
N SER A 64 1.12 -5.04 3.43
CA SER A 64 2.50 -5.06 2.95
C SER A 64 2.88 -6.41 2.36
N CYS A 65 4.13 -6.83 2.55
CA CYS A 65 4.67 -8.08 2.03
C CYS A 65 5.55 -8.71 3.10
N LEU A 66 5.57 -10.04 3.16
CA LEU A 66 6.37 -10.81 4.12
C LEU A 66 7.84 -10.39 4.16
N GLY A 67 8.44 -10.09 3.00
CA GLY A 67 9.84 -9.71 2.87
C GLY A 67 10.13 -8.21 2.99
N ALA A 68 9.19 -7.39 3.48
CA ALA A 68 9.42 -5.96 3.66
C ALA A 68 10.54 -5.74 4.69
N SER A 69 11.70 -5.29 4.20
CA SER A 69 12.88 -4.99 5.02
C SER A 69 13.69 -3.88 4.38
N ALA A 70 14.21 -2.96 5.21
CA ALA A 70 15.10 -1.89 4.79
C ALA A 70 16.43 -2.41 4.20
N SER A 71 16.88 -3.60 4.59
CA SER A 71 18.09 -4.24 4.08
C SER A 71 17.87 -5.12 2.84
N SER A 72 16.63 -5.21 2.34
CA SER A 72 16.32 -6.07 1.19
C SER A 72 17.02 -5.59 -0.08
N PRO A 73 17.49 -6.48 -0.98
CA PRO A 73 18.05 -6.08 -2.28
C PRO A 73 16.99 -5.44 -3.19
N SER A 74 15.70 -5.78 -3.01
CA SER A 74 14.60 -5.24 -3.81
C SER A 74 14.19 -3.84 -3.37
N ARG A 75 14.20 -2.88 -4.30
CA ARG A 75 13.73 -1.49 -4.07
C ARG A 75 12.28 -1.45 -3.57
N MET A 76 11.41 -2.27 -4.16
CA MET A 76 10.02 -2.38 -3.73
C MET A 76 9.89 -2.80 -2.26
N LEU A 77 10.70 -3.78 -1.82
CA LEU A 77 10.64 -4.28 -0.44
C LEU A 77 11.19 -3.27 0.56
N ARG A 78 12.22 -2.49 0.18
CA ARG A 78 12.70 -1.36 0.99
C ARG A 78 11.65 -0.26 1.11
N ALA A 79 11.00 0.12 0.01
CA ALA A 79 9.90 1.10 0.02
C ALA A 79 8.72 0.64 0.89
N LYS A 80 8.35 -0.65 0.79
CA LYS A 80 7.30 -1.22 1.66
C LYS A 80 7.69 -1.28 3.14
N ALA A 81 8.98 -1.42 3.46
CA ALA A 81 9.46 -1.33 4.84
C ALA A 81 9.35 0.12 5.38
N ALA A 82 9.81 1.10 4.59
CA ALA A 82 9.69 2.51 4.94
C ALA A 82 8.23 2.95 5.12
N ARG A 83 7.32 2.38 4.31
CA ARG A 83 5.88 2.56 4.49
C ARG A 83 5.38 2.10 5.85
N GLU A 84 5.78 0.92 6.27
CA GLU A 84 5.29 0.36 7.54
C GLU A 84 5.71 1.25 8.71
N GLU A 85 6.94 1.78 8.66
CA GLU A 85 7.43 2.75 9.63
C GLU A 85 6.64 4.07 9.58
N SER A 86 6.47 4.67 8.40
CA SER A 86 5.69 5.92 8.26
C SER A 86 4.23 5.75 8.67
N VAL A 87 3.58 4.64 8.29
CA VAL A 87 2.17 4.39 8.65
C VAL A 87 2.00 4.25 10.16
N LEU A 88 2.90 3.53 10.84
CA LEU A 88 2.84 3.42 12.30
C LEU A 88 3.18 4.74 13.00
N LYS A 89 4.04 5.56 12.40
CA LYS A 89 4.34 6.90 12.92
C LYS A 89 3.13 7.82 12.86
N GLU A 90 2.41 7.83 11.74
CA GLU A 90 1.24 8.70 11.54
C GLU A 90 -0.04 8.14 12.20
N PHE A 91 -0.20 6.82 12.22
CA PHE A 91 -1.35 6.13 12.81
C PHE A 91 -0.85 4.95 13.68
N PRO A 92 -0.52 5.19 14.96
CA PRO A 92 0.08 4.17 15.84
C PRO A 92 -0.78 2.92 16.06
N GLU A 93 -2.10 3.03 15.98
CA GLU A 93 -3.04 1.91 16.13
C GLU A 93 -3.26 1.12 14.82
N ALA A 94 -2.45 1.38 13.79
CA ALA A 94 -2.61 0.75 12.49
C ALA A 94 -2.24 -0.73 12.56
N THR A 95 -3.05 -1.56 11.91
CA THR A 95 -2.74 -2.98 11.74
C THR A 95 -1.96 -3.19 10.46
N ILE A 96 -0.72 -3.68 10.56
CA ILE A 96 0.08 -4.05 9.38
C ILE A 96 -0.01 -5.55 9.14
N MET A 97 -0.55 -5.93 7.98
CA MET A 97 -0.53 -7.31 7.50
C MET A 97 0.65 -7.52 6.58
N ARG A 98 1.47 -8.55 6.85
CA ARG A 98 2.61 -8.95 6.01
C ARG A 98 2.34 -10.31 5.35
N PRO A 99 1.45 -10.39 4.34
CA PRO A 99 1.16 -11.64 3.66
C PRO A 99 2.39 -12.17 2.91
N ALA A 100 2.50 -13.49 2.86
CA ALA A 100 3.34 -14.16 1.87
C ALA A 100 2.78 -13.95 0.46
N THR A 101 3.51 -14.40 -0.53
CA THR A 101 3.02 -14.49 -1.90
C THR A 101 1.68 -15.23 -1.96
N MET A 102 0.63 -14.54 -2.42
CA MET A 102 -0.72 -15.09 -2.49
C MET A 102 -0.92 -15.86 -3.80
N ILE A 103 -1.58 -17.01 -3.71
CA ILE A 103 -1.91 -17.89 -4.85
C ILE A 103 -3.42 -17.98 -5.03
N GLY A 104 -3.87 -18.19 -6.28
CA GLY A 104 -5.29 -18.27 -6.65
C GLY A 104 -5.47 -18.02 -8.14
N THR A 105 -6.44 -17.17 -8.53
CA THR A 105 -6.42 -16.55 -9.87
C THR A 105 -5.39 -15.42 -9.91
N ASP A 106 -4.12 -15.75 -9.64
CA ASP A 106 -3.06 -14.81 -9.29
C ASP A 106 -2.18 -14.36 -10.48
N ARG A 107 -1.09 -13.64 -10.21
CA ARG A 107 -0.17 -13.09 -11.25
C ARG A 107 1.13 -13.86 -11.41
N ILE A 108 1.39 -14.84 -10.55
CA ILE A 108 2.63 -15.62 -10.52
C ILE A 108 2.40 -16.95 -11.19
N LEU A 109 1.50 -17.79 -10.66
CA LEU A 109 1.19 -19.10 -11.23
C LEU A 109 0.61 -18.98 -12.64
N ASN A 110 -0.29 -18.02 -12.86
CA ASN A 110 -0.83 -17.77 -14.20
C ASN A 110 0.24 -17.31 -15.19
N ARG A 111 1.23 -16.53 -14.74
CA ARG A 111 2.33 -16.07 -15.60
C ARG A 111 3.31 -17.20 -15.89
N TRP A 112 3.61 -18.06 -14.91
CA TRP A 112 4.42 -19.25 -15.12
C TRP A 112 3.72 -20.24 -16.06
N ALA A 113 2.42 -20.47 -15.91
CA ALA A 113 1.64 -21.34 -16.79
C ALA A 113 1.63 -20.81 -18.24
N GLN A 114 1.51 -19.49 -18.43
CA GLN A 114 1.66 -18.88 -19.76
C GLN A 114 3.06 -19.06 -20.33
N PHE A 115 4.10 -18.91 -19.51
CA PHE A 115 5.48 -19.09 -19.95
C PHE A 115 5.79 -20.53 -20.35
N ALA A 116 5.32 -21.51 -19.58
CA ALA A 116 5.53 -22.94 -19.84
C ALA A 116 4.71 -23.50 -21.00
N LYS A 117 3.64 -22.80 -21.42
CA LYS A 117 2.82 -23.18 -22.57
C LYS A 117 3.46 -22.78 -23.90
N ASN A 118 4.39 -21.82 -23.88
CA ASN A 118 5.22 -21.44 -25.01
C ASN A 118 6.49 -22.29 -25.06
#